data_AF-A0A2V8GIL3-F1
#
_entry.id   AF-A0A2V8GIL3-F1
#
_cell.length_a   1.000
_cell.length_b   1.000
_cell.length_c   1.000
_cell.angle_alpha   90.00
_cell.angle_beta   90.00
_cell.angle_gamma   90.00
#
_symmetry.space_group_name_H-M   'P 1'
#
loop_
_entity.id
_entity.type
_entity.pdbx_description
1 polymer ?
#
loop_
_entity_poly.entity_id
_entity_poly.type
_entity_poly.pdbx_seq_one_letter_code
_entity_poly.pdbx_strand_id
1 'polypeptide(L)'
;MDPGGHAMTRAVLATLAVAALGLVPAGAQENGRSMADVRLMTLDPGHFHAALVQKEMYPGVAPRVDVYAPLGPDLVEHLNRIAAYNRRPDRPTAWDLEVHTSADYFERMLRDHPGNVVVLSGRNRGKIDRVLASIRAGLHVLADKPWILKSEDLPKVDAALADADAKGVVAYDIMTERFETTTALQRALVNDRATFGDVVPGTEAEPGVYMESAHNLMKVVSGAPNMRPPWFFDTAEQGEGFNDIGTHLVDLVQWTLFPERAIDYRTDVRVLSAQRWPTSISEENFRRVTGAPRFPEALAASIKNGSLEYFSNTLVSYSLRGVHTKLNVIWDWEAPPGAGDTHFAYYRGTRARVEVRQTRADRYRPELYIIPADGARQADVLAAAQAKIAALQREYPGVGVEDRGTELHVTIPDAFRVGHEAHFAQVTTRFLQYLRDRRTLPAWERPNMLAKYYVTTRGTELSRQGPPRPAPRIAPM
;
A
#
# COMPACT_ATOMS: atom_id res chain seq x y z
N MET A 1 -78.45 26.24 -43.39
CA MET A 1 -77.63 27.02 -44.33
C MET A 1 -76.22 27.07 -43.76
N ASP A 2 -75.33 26.28 -44.35
CA ASP A 2 -73.87 26.43 -44.27
C ASP A 2 -73.45 27.60 -45.20
N PRO A 3 -72.20 28.11 -45.26
CA PRO A 3 -70.99 27.79 -44.48
C PRO A 3 -70.09 29.00 -44.06
N GLY A 4 -69.06 28.72 -43.26
CA GLY A 4 -67.65 29.09 -43.54
C GLY A 4 -67.09 30.47 -43.13
N GLY A 5 -65.94 30.46 -42.43
CA GLY A 5 -65.02 31.60 -42.34
C GLY A 5 -64.03 31.53 -41.17
N HIS A 6 -62.80 31.09 -41.43
CA HIS A 6 -61.70 30.95 -40.48
C HIS A 6 -60.88 32.24 -40.24
N ALA A 7 -60.31 32.28 -39.02
CA ALA A 7 -59.00 32.82 -38.60
C ALA A 7 -58.71 34.34 -38.60
N MET A 8 -58.33 34.86 -37.42
CA MET A 8 -57.01 35.44 -37.16
C MET A 8 -56.89 35.83 -35.67
N THR A 9 -56.04 35.11 -34.93
CA THR A 9 -55.68 35.42 -33.54
C THR A 9 -54.46 36.34 -33.53
N ARG A 10 -54.58 37.48 -32.83
CA ARG A 10 -53.58 38.55 -32.73
C ARG A 10 -52.31 38.09 -32.01
N ALA A 11 -51.16 38.25 -32.66
CA ALA A 11 -49.84 38.25 -32.04
C ALA A 11 -49.43 39.71 -31.76
N VAL A 12 -49.10 40.03 -30.51
CA VAL A 12 -48.50 41.31 -30.11
C VAL A 12 -47.00 41.09 -29.93
N LEU A 13 -46.22 41.91 -30.63
CA LEU A 13 -44.76 42.00 -30.55
C LEU A 13 -44.31 42.30 -29.12
N ALA A 14 -43.41 41.49 -28.58
CA ALA A 14 -42.57 41.84 -27.44
C ALA A 14 -41.10 41.88 -27.90
N THR A 15 -40.51 43.06 -27.73
CA THR A 15 -39.16 43.47 -28.14
C THR A 15 -38.09 42.61 -27.46
N LEU A 16 -37.14 42.07 -28.24
CA LEU A 16 -35.91 41.44 -27.74
C LEU A 16 -35.02 42.50 -27.07
N ALA A 17 -34.76 42.34 -25.77
CA ALA A 17 -33.64 42.99 -25.10
C ALA A 17 -32.41 42.07 -25.20
N VAL A 18 -31.46 42.43 -26.06
CA VAL A 18 -30.12 41.85 -26.09
C VAL A 18 -29.32 42.45 -24.93
N ALA A 19 -29.15 41.70 -23.84
CA ALA A 19 -28.19 42.04 -22.80
C ALA A 19 -26.81 41.53 -23.22
N ALA A 20 -25.93 42.46 -23.60
CA ALA A 20 -24.51 42.21 -23.80
C ALA A 20 -23.87 41.86 -22.44
N LEU A 21 -23.59 40.58 -22.20
CA LEU A 21 -22.72 40.15 -21.11
C LEU A 21 -21.28 40.50 -21.49
N GLY A 22 -20.71 41.45 -20.72
CA GLY A 22 -19.35 41.93 -20.89
C GLY A 22 -18.32 40.80 -20.79
N LEU A 23 -17.40 40.80 -21.75
CA LEU A 23 -16.11 40.13 -21.63
C LEU A 23 -15.41 40.67 -20.38
N VAL A 24 -15.25 39.82 -19.37
CA VAL A 24 -14.24 40.03 -18.33
C VAL A 24 -12.88 39.84 -19.02
N PRO A 25 -11.95 40.80 -18.94
CA PRO A 25 -10.62 40.63 -19.49
C PRO A 25 -9.98 39.41 -18.83
N ALA A 26 -9.32 38.59 -19.65
CA ALA A 26 -8.39 37.58 -19.19
C ALA A 26 -7.43 38.26 -18.19
N GLY A 27 -7.64 37.98 -16.91
CA GLY A 27 -6.73 38.39 -15.86
C GLY A 27 -5.36 37.85 -16.26
N ALA A 28 -4.41 38.76 -16.37
CA ALA A 28 -3.03 38.46 -16.65
C ALA A 28 -2.62 37.26 -15.80
N GLN A 29 -2.31 36.18 -16.51
CA GLN A 29 -1.68 35.00 -15.98
C GLN A 29 -0.40 35.48 -15.29
N GLU A 30 -0.43 35.57 -13.97
CA GLU A 30 0.80 35.71 -13.19
C GLU A 30 1.64 34.48 -13.53
N ASN A 31 2.58 34.66 -14.46
CA ASN A 31 3.75 33.82 -14.64
C ASN A 31 4.67 33.96 -13.42
N GLY A 32 4.13 33.77 -12.21
CA GLY A 32 4.90 33.37 -11.06
C GLY A 32 5.25 31.90 -11.29
N ARG A 33 6.50 31.62 -11.68
CA ARG A 33 7.07 30.30 -11.44
C ARG A 33 6.77 29.98 -9.97
N SER A 34 5.82 29.08 -9.69
CA SER A 34 5.68 28.54 -8.34
C SER A 34 7.05 27.97 -8.00
N MET A 35 7.75 28.55 -7.03
CA MET A 35 9.00 27.94 -6.58
C MET A 35 8.67 26.50 -6.20
N ALA A 36 9.50 25.56 -6.65
CA ALA A 36 9.32 24.18 -6.24
C ALA A 36 9.58 24.09 -4.73
N ASP A 37 8.51 23.87 -3.97
CA ASP A 37 8.57 23.76 -2.51
C ASP A 37 9.24 22.47 -2.05
N VAL A 38 9.26 21.45 -2.91
CA VAL A 38 9.77 20.11 -2.58
C VAL A 38 10.94 19.74 -3.47
N ARG A 39 12.06 19.35 -2.84
CA ARG A 39 13.27 18.85 -3.48
C ARG A 39 13.59 17.46 -2.91
N LEU A 40 13.49 16.45 -3.76
CA LEU A 40 13.68 15.05 -3.36
C LEU A 40 15.18 14.71 -3.31
N MET A 41 15.53 13.90 -2.32
CA MET A 41 16.78 13.16 -2.24
C MET A 41 16.45 11.68 -2.15
N THR A 42 17.14 10.84 -2.91
CA THR A 42 16.97 9.38 -2.85
C THR A 42 18.19 8.76 -2.19
N LEU A 43 18.00 8.03 -1.09
CA LEU A 43 19.08 7.42 -0.32
C LEU A 43 19.14 5.91 -0.52
N ASP A 44 20.31 5.41 -0.95
CA ASP A 44 20.63 3.98 -1.15
C ASP A 44 19.46 3.18 -1.79
N PRO A 45 18.99 3.57 -3.00
CA PRO A 45 17.85 2.92 -3.61
C PRO A 45 18.20 1.47 -3.97
N GLY A 46 17.56 0.52 -3.30
CA GLY A 46 17.76 -0.93 -3.52
C GLY A 46 16.50 -1.65 -3.95
N HIS A 47 15.36 -0.96 -3.98
CA HIS A 47 14.08 -1.55 -4.34
C HIS A 47 13.35 -0.66 -5.34
N PHE A 48 12.55 -1.27 -6.22
CA PHE A 48 11.90 -0.54 -7.33
C PHE A 48 10.93 0.55 -6.84
N HIS A 49 10.41 0.44 -5.61
CA HIS A 49 9.57 1.47 -4.99
C HIS A 49 10.29 2.84 -4.88
N ALA A 50 11.62 2.88 -4.72
CA ALA A 50 12.38 4.13 -4.75
C ALA A 50 12.17 4.89 -6.07
N ALA A 51 12.11 4.16 -7.19
CA ALA A 51 11.81 4.75 -8.50
C ALA A 51 10.33 5.05 -8.68
N LEU A 52 9.42 4.23 -8.11
CA LEU A 52 7.97 4.45 -8.25
C LEU A 52 7.48 5.76 -7.61
N VAL A 53 8.16 6.27 -6.57
CA VAL A 53 7.89 7.62 -6.06
C VAL A 53 8.03 8.66 -7.19
N GLN A 54 8.95 8.45 -8.13
CA GLN A 54 9.23 9.28 -9.29
C GLN A 54 8.55 8.78 -10.59
N LYS A 55 7.54 7.89 -10.52
CA LYS A 55 6.86 7.41 -11.73
C LYS A 55 6.09 8.52 -12.46
N GLU A 56 5.63 9.55 -11.76
CA GLU A 56 4.92 10.71 -12.30
C GLU A 56 5.63 12.00 -11.89
N MET A 57 5.45 13.09 -12.66
CA MET A 57 5.81 14.43 -12.20
C MET A 57 4.70 14.99 -11.31
N TYR A 58 5.06 15.69 -10.24
CA TYR A 58 4.10 16.27 -9.31
C TYR A 58 4.21 17.80 -9.28
N PRO A 59 3.08 18.54 -9.29
CA PRO A 59 3.09 19.98 -9.10
C PRO A 59 3.82 20.37 -7.80
N GLY A 60 4.69 21.37 -7.85
CA GLY A 60 5.46 21.85 -6.69
C GLY A 60 6.66 20.97 -6.29
N VAL A 61 6.97 19.90 -7.04
CA VAL A 61 8.19 19.10 -6.85
C VAL A 61 9.22 19.48 -7.92
N ALA A 62 10.45 19.78 -7.50
CA ALA A 62 11.53 20.18 -8.39
C ALA A 62 11.94 18.99 -9.27
N PRO A 63 12.24 19.18 -10.57
CA PRO A 63 12.71 18.10 -11.43
C PRO A 63 14.07 17.52 -11.02
N ARG A 64 14.93 18.33 -10.36
CA ARG A 64 16.21 17.84 -9.85
C ARG A 64 16.00 16.94 -8.63
N VAL A 65 16.64 15.77 -8.66
CA VAL A 65 16.68 14.80 -7.55
C VAL A 65 18.13 14.38 -7.30
N ASP A 66 18.61 14.58 -6.08
CA ASP A 66 19.95 14.18 -5.69
C ASP A 66 19.94 12.74 -5.13
N VAL A 67 20.76 11.86 -5.68
CA VAL A 67 20.83 10.43 -5.34
C VAL A 67 22.13 10.14 -4.60
N TYR A 68 22.02 9.67 -3.36
CA TYR A 68 23.17 9.32 -2.51
C TYR A 68 23.20 7.80 -2.29
N ALA A 69 24.22 7.13 -2.82
CA ALA A 69 24.30 5.66 -2.76
C ALA A 69 25.73 5.16 -2.94
N PRO A 70 26.07 3.95 -2.48
CA PRO A 70 27.28 3.28 -2.95
C PRO A 70 27.17 2.99 -4.45
N LEU A 71 28.31 2.97 -5.15
CA LEU A 71 28.33 2.48 -6.54
C LEU A 71 28.03 0.98 -6.54
N GLY A 72 27.01 0.56 -7.28
CA GLY A 72 26.62 -0.84 -7.34
C GLY A 72 25.39 -1.11 -8.21
N PRO A 73 24.99 -2.38 -8.35
CA PRO A 73 23.89 -2.80 -9.22
C PRO A 73 22.55 -2.17 -8.81
N ASP A 74 22.31 -1.99 -7.51
CA ASP A 74 21.09 -1.36 -6.98
C ASP A 74 20.90 0.07 -7.52
N LEU A 75 21.97 0.89 -7.46
CA LEU A 75 21.97 2.23 -8.02
C LEU A 75 21.74 2.21 -9.53
N VAL A 76 22.45 1.35 -10.27
CA VAL A 76 22.29 1.24 -11.73
C VAL A 76 20.85 0.90 -12.11
N GLU A 77 20.23 -0.04 -11.39
CA GLU A 77 18.85 -0.45 -11.59
C GLU A 77 17.85 0.68 -11.28
N HIS A 78 18.11 1.49 -10.26
CA HIS A 78 17.32 2.70 -10.00
C HIS A 78 17.43 3.70 -11.16
N LEU A 79 18.65 4.02 -11.61
CA LEU A 79 18.88 4.96 -12.71
C LEU A 79 18.22 4.49 -14.02
N ASN A 80 18.30 3.19 -14.32
CA ASN A 80 17.64 2.59 -15.48
C ASN A 80 16.12 2.79 -15.46
N ARG A 81 15.48 2.65 -14.30
CA ARG A 81 14.02 2.86 -14.14
C ARG A 81 13.64 4.32 -14.35
N ILE A 82 14.36 5.26 -13.73
CA ILE A 82 14.09 6.69 -13.93
C ILE A 82 14.30 7.08 -15.41
N ALA A 83 15.37 6.58 -16.04
CA ALA A 83 15.62 6.80 -17.45
C ALA A 83 14.48 6.24 -18.33
N ALA A 84 13.93 5.07 -18.00
CA ALA A 84 12.78 4.51 -18.69
C ALA A 84 11.53 5.38 -18.53
N TYR A 85 11.27 5.93 -17.34
CA TYR A 85 10.17 6.87 -17.12
C TYR A 85 10.33 8.17 -17.90
N ASN A 86 11.57 8.69 -17.99
CA ASN A 86 11.84 9.90 -18.76
C ASN A 86 11.69 9.71 -20.27
N ARG A 87 11.89 8.48 -20.78
CA ARG A 87 11.86 8.17 -22.22
C ARG A 87 10.57 7.52 -22.71
N ARG A 88 9.63 7.18 -21.81
CA ARG A 88 8.40 6.49 -22.21
C ARG A 88 7.55 7.38 -23.13
N PRO A 89 6.82 6.80 -24.11
CA PRO A 89 6.02 7.58 -25.05
C PRO A 89 4.85 8.30 -24.37
N ASP A 90 4.19 7.61 -23.43
CA ASP A 90 3.00 8.14 -22.77
C ASP A 90 3.35 8.88 -21.49
N ARG A 91 3.11 10.20 -21.48
CA ARG A 91 3.35 11.10 -20.35
C ARG A 91 4.77 10.93 -19.77
N PRO A 92 5.84 11.17 -20.55
CA PRO A 92 7.22 11.06 -20.05
C PRO A 92 7.45 11.95 -18.84
N THR A 93 8.27 11.48 -17.90
CA THR A 93 8.80 12.33 -16.82
C THR A 93 10.00 13.13 -17.31
N ALA A 94 10.45 14.09 -16.51
CA ALA A 94 11.61 14.93 -16.83
C ALA A 94 12.54 15.08 -15.61
N TRP A 95 12.74 13.99 -14.87
CA TRP A 95 13.61 13.98 -13.70
C TRP A 95 15.07 14.18 -14.10
N ASP A 96 15.74 15.08 -13.40
CA ASP A 96 17.15 15.40 -13.57
C ASP A 96 17.92 14.87 -12.37
N LEU A 97 18.69 13.80 -12.57
CA LEU A 97 19.35 13.09 -11.47
C LEU A 97 20.79 13.58 -11.29
N GLU A 98 21.08 14.13 -10.11
CA GLU A 98 22.45 14.39 -9.66
C GLU A 98 22.90 13.20 -8.79
N VAL A 99 23.93 12.46 -9.20
CA VAL A 99 24.33 11.22 -8.52
C VAL A 99 25.61 11.41 -7.71
N HIS A 100 25.54 11.10 -6.42
CA HIS A 100 26.64 11.18 -5.47
C HIS A 100 27.02 9.79 -4.97
N THR A 101 28.04 9.19 -5.58
CA THR A 101 28.59 7.92 -5.13
C THR A 101 29.77 8.13 -4.18
N SER A 102 29.64 7.61 -2.96
CA SER A 102 30.75 7.56 -2.00
C SER A 102 30.54 6.44 -0.98
N ALA A 103 31.60 6.07 -0.25
CA ALA A 103 31.49 5.11 0.85
C ALA A 103 30.70 5.68 2.03
N ASP A 104 30.82 6.99 2.28
CA ASP A 104 30.14 7.78 3.32
C ASP A 104 28.86 8.47 2.78
N TYR A 105 28.18 7.84 1.83
CA TYR A 105 27.08 8.45 1.07
C TYR A 105 25.98 9.05 1.98
N PHE A 106 25.69 8.40 3.11
CA PHE A 106 24.65 8.85 4.03
C PHE A 106 25.10 10.08 4.83
N GLU A 107 26.29 10.03 5.41
CA GLU A 107 26.90 11.15 6.13
C GLU A 107 27.07 12.36 5.20
N ARG A 108 27.43 12.12 3.94
CA ARG A 108 27.51 13.14 2.91
C ARG A 108 26.15 13.76 2.61
N MET A 109 25.09 12.97 2.42
CA MET A 109 23.73 13.49 2.21
C MET A 109 23.31 14.43 3.33
N LEU A 110 23.59 14.07 4.59
CA LEU A 110 23.25 14.89 5.75
C LEU A 110 24.07 16.19 5.83
N ARG A 111 25.30 16.23 5.29
CA ARG A 111 26.13 17.45 5.20
C ARG A 111 25.73 18.35 4.03
N ASP A 112 25.54 17.77 2.85
CA ASP A 112 25.26 18.50 1.61
C ASP A 112 23.84 19.08 1.62
N HIS A 113 22.88 18.26 2.09
CA HIS A 113 21.47 18.62 2.31
C HIS A 113 20.80 19.42 1.14
N PRO A 114 20.95 18.98 -0.14
CA PRO A 114 20.46 19.75 -1.30
C PRO A 114 18.93 19.82 -1.40
N GLY A 115 18.23 18.87 -0.75
CA GLY A 115 16.78 18.77 -0.73
C GLY A 115 16.14 18.95 0.66
N ASN A 116 14.84 18.67 0.74
CA ASN A 116 14.07 18.71 1.98
C ASN A 116 13.26 17.44 2.25
N VAL A 117 13.21 16.50 1.30
CA VAL A 117 12.55 15.19 1.45
C VAL A 117 13.55 14.09 1.13
N VAL A 118 13.71 13.12 2.03
CA VAL A 118 14.46 11.89 1.76
C VAL A 118 13.49 10.75 1.44
N VAL A 119 13.74 10.07 0.32
CA VAL A 119 13.06 8.84 -0.09
C VAL A 119 13.96 7.66 0.24
N LEU A 120 13.44 6.70 1.02
CA LEU A 120 14.16 5.47 1.36
C LEU A 120 13.39 4.24 0.90
N SER A 121 13.96 3.44 0.00
CA SER A 121 13.42 2.12 -0.33
C SER A 121 14.52 1.20 -0.88
N GLY A 122 14.71 0.05 -0.24
CA GLY A 122 15.85 -0.82 -0.47
C GLY A 122 16.10 -1.72 0.73
N ARG A 123 17.36 -1.78 1.16
CA ARG A 123 17.82 -2.50 2.35
C ARG A 123 17.09 -2.08 3.62
N ASN A 124 16.58 -3.04 4.38
CA ASN A 124 15.76 -2.76 5.57
C ASN A 124 16.59 -2.75 6.86
N ARG A 125 17.77 -3.39 6.89
CA ARG A 125 18.67 -3.33 8.05
C ARG A 125 19.18 -1.91 8.27
N GLY A 126 19.00 -1.42 9.49
CA GLY A 126 19.38 -0.05 9.87
C GLY A 126 18.56 1.05 9.18
N LYS A 127 17.45 0.73 8.50
CA LYS A 127 16.60 1.76 7.85
C LYS A 127 16.10 2.77 8.88
N ILE A 128 15.64 2.32 10.04
CA ILE A 128 15.16 3.21 11.10
C ILE A 128 16.23 4.20 11.60
N ASP A 129 17.49 3.80 11.66
CA ASP A 129 18.57 4.70 12.09
C ASP A 129 18.77 5.82 11.06
N ARG A 130 18.66 5.48 9.76
CA ARG A 130 18.71 6.46 8.67
C ARG A 130 17.50 7.40 8.68
N VAL A 131 16.30 6.86 8.92
CA VAL A 131 15.06 7.64 9.08
C VAL A 131 15.20 8.63 10.24
N LEU A 132 15.60 8.15 11.43
CA LEU A 132 15.76 8.97 12.62
C LEU A 132 16.80 10.08 12.43
N ALA A 133 17.97 9.75 11.87
CA ALA A 133 19.01 10.74 11.63
C ALA A 133 18.60 11.78 10.56
N SER A 134 17.86 11.38 9.52
CA SER A 134 17.31 12.31 8.52
C SER A 134 16.32 13.30 9.17
N ILE A 135 15.40 12.81 9.99
CA ILE A 135 14.45 13.67 10.72
C ILE A 135 15.20 14.61 11.66
N ARG A 136 16.23 14.14 12.36
CA ARG A 136 17.05 14.97 13.25
C ARG A 136 17.78 16.08 12.51
N ALA A 137 18.20 15.84 11.27
CA ALA A 137 18.75 16.84 10.38
C ALA A 137 17.70 17.85 9.85
N GLY A 138 16.41 17.66 10.13
CA GLY A 138 15.34 18.55 9.69
C GLY A 138 14.73 18.16 8.35
N LEU A 139 14.94 16.92 7.90
CA LEU A 139 14.40 16.42 6.65
C LEU A 139 13.02 15.78 6.84
N HIS A 140 12.13 16.00 5.88
CA HIS A 140 10.96 15.15 5.70
C HIS A 140 11.39 13.77 5.21
N VAL A 141 10.64 12.73 5.57
CA VAL A 141 10.97 11.35 5.21
C VAL A 141 9.75 10.65 4.61
N LEU A 142 9.92 10.11 3.41
CA LEU A 142 9.01 9.12 2.80
C LEU A 142 9.78 7.80 2.68
N ALA A 143 9.48 6.86 3.55
CA ALA A 143 10.25 5.62 3.64
C ALA A 143 9.35 4.40 3.44
N ASP A 144 9.74 3.55 2.52
CA ASP A 144 9.07 2.29 2.24
C ASP A 144 9.12 1.35 3.46
N LYS A 145 8.12 0.49 3.54
CA LYS A 145 8.03 -0.54 4.58
C LYS A 145 9.08 -1.64 4.37
N PRO A 146 9.40 -2.41 5.42
CA PRO A 146 9.26 -2.04 6.83
C PRO A 146 10.33 -1.03 7.26
N TRP A 147 10.05 -0.24 8.30
CA TRP A 147 11.04 0.63 8.95
C TRP A 147 11.95 -0.13 9.92
N ILE A 148 11.41 -1.14 10.60
CA ILE A 148 12.13 -1.95 11.58
C ILE A 148 11.94 -3.45 11.33
N LEU A 149 12.95 -4.23 11.68
CA LEU A 149 12.92 -5.69 11.58
C LEU A 149 12.81 -6.39 12.94
N LYS A 150 13.06 -5.66 14.03
CA LYS A 150 13.15 -6.21 15.39
C LYS A 150 12.40 -5.35 16.39
N SER A 151 11.85 -5.99 17.42
CA SER A 151 11.09 -5.32 18.49
C SER A 151 11.95 -4.32 19.28
N GLU A 152 13.25 -4.56 19.38
CA GLU A 152 14.23 -3.68 20.05
C GLU A 152 14.35 -2.29 19.40
N ASP A 153 14.00 -2.17 18.11
CA ASP A 153 14.05 -0.91 17.38
C ASP A 153 12.73 -0.11 17.47
N LEU A 154 11.67 -0.64 18.07
CA LEU A 154 10.39 0.07 18.21
C LEU A 154 10.51 1.42 18.92
N PRO A 155 11.32 1.57 20.01
CA PRO A 155 11.57 2.88 20.62
C PRO A 155 12.19 3.90 19.65
N LYS A 156 12.95 3.46 18.65
CA LYS A 156 13.51 4.36 17.62
C LYS A 156 12.44 4.87 16.65
N VAL A 157 11.41 4.07 16.35
CA VAL A 157 10.23 4.52 15.58
C VAL A 157 9.49 5.61 16.35
N ASP A 158 9.26 5.41 17.65
CA ASP A 158 8.59 6.41 18.49
C ASP A 158 9.42 7.70 18.57
N ALA A 159 10.73 7.58 18.78
CA ALA A 159 11.65 8.72 18.77
C ALA A 159 11.65 9.45 17.43
N ALA A 160 11.67 8.74 16.29
CA ALA A 160 11.63 9.34 14.96
C ALA A 160 10.35 10.15 14.73
N LEU A 161 9.20 9.58 15.09
CA LEU A 161 7.91 10.27 14.93
C LEU A 161 7.75 11.43 15.93
N ALA A 162 8.27 11.30 17.16
CA ALA A 162 8.34 12.40 18.13
C ALA A 162 9.23 13.55 17.66
N ASP A 163 10.42 13.24 17.15
CA ASP A 163 11.35 14.24 16.62
C ASP A 163 10.74 14.94 15.39
N ALA A 164 9.98 14.21 14.56
CA ALA A 164 9.24 14.78 13.44
C ALA A 164 8.15 15.77 13.88
N ASP A 165 7.39 15.43 14.93
CA ASP A 165 6.43 16.34 15.56
C ASP A 165 7.12 17.60 16.11
N ALA A 166 8.21 17.44 16.87
CA ALA A 166 8.92 18.55 17.48
C ALA A 166 9.55 19.51 16.46
N LYS A 167 10.02 18.98 15.32
CA LYS A 167 10.64 19.77 14.25
C LYS A 167 9.65 20.28 13.20
N GLY A 168 8.38 19.90 13.28
CA GLY A 168 7.39 20.27 12.27
C GLY A 168 7.62 19.62 10.91
N VAL A 169 8.35 18.50 10.85
CA VAL A 169 8.54 17.73 9.61
C VAL A 169 7.55 16.57 9.53
N VAL A 170 7.29 16.06 8.32
CA VAL A 170 6.51 14.86 8.07
C VAL A 170 7.44 13.66 7.86
N ALA A 171 7.16 12.57 8.59
CA ALA A 171 7.77 11.28 8.39
C ALA A 171 6.66 10.25 8.16
N TYR A 172 6.70 9.51 7.05
CA TYR A 172 5.58 8.71 6.59
C TYR A 172 6.03 7.44 5.89
N ASP A 173 5.32 6.34 6.11
CA ASP A 173 5.56 5.08 5.43
C ASP A 173 4.58 4.79 4.30
N ILE A 174 4.95 3.88 3.41
CA ILE A 174 4.22 3.68 2.14
C ILE A 174 3.24 2.52 2.26
N MET A 175 1.99 2.83 2.63
CA MET A 175 0.89 1.86 2.71
C MET A 175 0.00 1.89 1.47
N THR A 176 0.48 1.32 0.36
CA THR A 176 -0.21 1.32 -0.95
C THR A 176 -1.57 0.67 -0.93
N GLU A 177 -1.73 -0.41 -0.17
CA GLU A 177 -2.95 -1.23 -0.22
C GLU A 177 -4.20 -0.50 0.30
N ARG A 178 -4.03 0.62 1.04
CA ARG A 178 -5.15 1.52 1.39
C ARG A 178 -5.85 2.14 0.16
N PHE A 179 -5.14 2.20 -0.98
CA PHE A 179 -5.65 2.77 -2.23
C PHE A 179 -6.17 1.72 -3.21
N GLU A 180 -6.00 0.44 -2.91
CA GLU A 180 -6.61 -0.61 -3.71
C GLU A 180 -8.15 -0.53 -3.55
N THR A 181 -8.86 -0.54 -4.67
CA THR A 181 -10.28 -0.23 -4.71
C THR A 181 -11.14 -1.23 -3.92
N THR A 182 -10.85 -2.54 -4.00
CA THR A 182 -11.57 -3.54 -3.20
C THR A 182 -11.36 -3.33 -1.71
N THR A 183 -10.17 -2.91 -1.29
CA THR A 183 -9.80 -2.60 0.09
C THR A 183 -10.53 -1.35 0.60
N ALA A 184 -10.56 -0.28 -0.20
CA ALA A 184 -11.29 0.95 0.16
C ALA A 184 -12.81 0.71 0.29
N LEU A 185 -13.39 -0.06 -0.64
CA LEU A 185 -14.81 -0.43 -0.60
C LEU A 185 -15.11 -1.42 0.53
N GLN A 186 -14.22 -2.39 0.81
CA GLN A 186 -14.33 -3.30 1.95
C GLN A 186 -14.34 -2.52 3.26
N ARG A 187 -13.45 -1.54 3.44
CA ARG A 187 -13.47 -0.63 4.60
C ARG A 187 -14.80 0.11 4.71
N ALA A 188 -15.32 0.62 3.59
CA ALA A 188 -16.58 1.36 3.60
C ALA A 188 -17.77 0.47 4.03
N LEU A 189 -17.82 -0.77 3.57
CA LEU A 189 -18.89 -1.73 3.89
C LEU A 189 -18.76 -2.29 5.32
N VAL A 190 -17.55 -2.61 5.78
CA VAL A 190 -17.29 -3.06 7.16
C VAL A 190 -17.68 -2.00 8.18
N ASN A 191 -17.58 -0.72 7.83
CA ASN A 191 -18.01 0.39 8.67
C ASN A 191 -19.46 0.85 8.41
N ASP A 192 -20.21 0.14 7.58
CA ASP A 192 -21.64 0.36 7.42
C ASP A 192 -22.44 -0.60 8.30
N ARG A 193 -22.98 -0.09 9.42
CA ARG A 193 -23.73 -0.92 10.38
C ARG A 193 -24.96 -1.59 9.77
N ALA A 194 -25.59 -1.00 8.75
CA ALA A 194 -26.77 -1.59 8.12
C ALA A 194 -26.42 -2.84 7.29
N THR A 195 -25.28 -2.81 6.60
CA THR A 195 -24.73 -3.98 5.87
C THR A 195 -24.05 -4.97 6.82
N PHE A 196 -23.12 -4.50 7.66
CA PHE A 196 -22.19 -5.34 8.41
C PHE A 196 -22.68 -5.72 9.81
N GLY A 197 -23.39 -4.82 10.48
CA GLY A 197 -23.69 -4.92 11.90
C GLY A 197 -22.49 -4.51 12.76
N ASP A 198 -22.30 -5.18 13.89
CA ASP A 198 -21.13 -5.00 14.75
C ASP A 198 -20.06 -6.03 14.40
N VAL A 199 -18.78 -5.68 14.58
CA VAL A 199 -17.69 -6.64 14.39
C VAL A 199 -17.82 -7.80 15.37
N VAL A 200 -17.75 -9.03 14.86
CA VAL A 200 -17.71 -10.23 15.68
C VAL A 200 -16.30 -10.36 16.28
N PRO A 201 -16.15 -10.42 17.62
CA PRO A 201 -14.82 -10.55 18.24
C PRO A 201 -14.07 -11.81 17.81
N GLY A 202 -14.78 -12.89 17.55
CA GLY A 202 -14.21 -14.19 17.18
C GLY A 202 -13.34 -14.81 18.27
N THR A 203 -12.62 -15.86 17.90
CA THR A 203 -11.63 -16.58 18.73
C THR A 203 -10.36 -16.82 17.92
N GLU A 204 -9.29 -17.31 18.54
CA GLU A 204 -8.08 -17.68 17.79
C GLU A 204 -8.33 -18.80 16.76
N ALA A 205 -9.24 -19.74 17.06
CA ALA A 205 -9.63 -20.82 16.15
C ALA A 205 -10.53 -20.32 15.01
N GLU A 206 -11.44 -19.40 15.31
CA GLU A 206 -12.40 -18.81 14.36
C GLU A 206 -12.36 -17.27 14.47
N PRO A 207 -11.39 -16.60 13.83
CA PRO A 207 -11.13 -15.18 14.07
C PRO A 207 -12.24 -14.29 13.52
N GLY A 208 -12.36 -13.09 14.08
CA GLY A 208 -13.21 -12.03 13.53
C GLY A 208 -12.66 -11.47 12.22
N VAL A 209 -11.33 -11.51 12.07
CA VAL A 209 -10.62 -11.09 10.86
C VAL A 209 -9.59 -12.13 10.44
N TYR A 210 -9.59 -12.48 9.16
CA TYR A 210 -8.53 -13.26 8.54
C TYR A 210 -8.02 -12.58 7.29
N MET A 211 -6.72 -12.61 7.07
CA MET A 211 -6.11 -12.21 5.80
C MET A 211 -5.01 -13.19 5.41
N GLU A 212 -4.94 -13.50 4.14
CA GLU A 212 -3.92 -14.31 3.51
C GLU A 212 -3.41 -13.58 2.26
N SER A 213 -2.10 -13.41 2.18
CA SER A 213 -1.43 -12.79 1.03
C SER A 213 -0.34 -13.73 0.54
N ALA A 214 -0.56 -14.32 -0.64
CA ALA A 214 0.38 -15.22 -1.28
C ALA A 214 1.06 -14.52 -2.46
N HIS A 215 2.36 -14.29 -2.32
CA HIS A 215 3.22 -13.72 -3.35
C HIS A 215 4.13 -14.78 -3.94
N ASN A 216 4.71 -14.47 -5.10
CA ASN A 216 5.61 -15.39 -5.80
C ASN A 216 6.99 -14.78 -5.97
N LEU A 217 8.02 -15.49 -5.52
CA LEU A 217 9.41 -15.03 -5.56
C LEU A 217 9.87 -14.84 -7.00
N MET A 218 9.62 -15.86 -7.83
CA MET A 218 9.85 -15.87 -9.25
C MET A 218 8.63 -15.31 -9.98
N LYS A 219 8.84 -14.28 -10.78
CA LYS A 219 7.86 -13.73 -11.70
C LYS A 219 8.50 -13.54 -13.06
N VAL A 220 7.77 -13.82 -14.12
CA VAL A 220 8.20 -13.54 -15.50
C VAL A 220 7.39 -12.36 -16.00
N VAL A 221 8.07 -11.29 -16.42
CA VAL A 221 7.47 -10.09 -16.99
C VAL A 221 8.06 -9.90 -18.38
N SER A 222 7.19 -9.83 -19.40
CA SER A 222 7.60 -9.68 -20.81
C SER A 222 8.63 -10.73 -21.28
N GLY A 223 8.48 -11.98 -20.82
CA GLY A 223 9.35 -13.11 -21.18
C GLY A 223 10.67 -13.20 -20.43
N ALA A 224 10.95 -12.26 -19.51
CA ALA A 224 12.16 -12.25 -18.69
C ALA A 224 11.85 -12.37 -17.19
N PRO A 225 12.71 -13.04 -16.39
CA PRO A 225 12.59 -13.02 -14.94
C PRO A 225 12.64 -11.60 -14.38
N ASN A 226 11.74 -11.29 -13.44
CA ASN A 226 11.82 -10.08 -12.64
C ASN A 226 12.90 -10.27 -11.56
N MET A 227 14.11 -9.80 -11.89
CA MET A 227 15.30 -10.02 -11.07
C MET A 227 15.18 -9.39 -9.69
N ARG A 228 15.70 -10.08 -8.68
CA ARG A 228 15.82 -9.60 -7.30
C ARG A 228 17.28 -9.53 -6.88
N PRO A 229 17.69 -8.52 -6.11
CA PRO A 229 19.06 -8.47 -5.62
C PRO A 229 19.32 -9.64 -4.66
N PRO A 230 20.53 -10.23 -4.65
CA PRO A 230 20.83 -11.37 -3.77
C PRO A 230 20.56 -11.12 -2.28
N TRP A 231 20.74 -9.88 -1.82
CA TRP A 231 20.48 -9.50 -0.42
C TRP A 231 18.99 -9.53 -0.05
N PHE A 232 18.06 -9.54 -1.02
CA PHE A 232 16.63 -9.73 -0.77
C PHE A 232 16.35 -11.05 -0.06
N PHE A 233 17.20 -12.06 -0.29
CA PHE A 233 17.08 -13.39 0.29
C PHE A 233 17.80 -13.55 1.64
N ASP A 234 18.44 -12.48 2.13
CA ASP A 234 18.97 -12.41 3.48
C ASP A 234 17.90 -11.81 4.42
N THR A 235 17.31 -12.63 5.28
CA THR A 235 16.27 -12.17 6.22
C THR A 235 16.80 -11.23 7.29
N ALA A 236 18.13 -11.13 7.49
CA ALA A 236 18.73 -10.11 8.35
C ALA A 236 18.81 -8.73 7.66
N GLU A 237 18.76 -8.70 6.33
CA GLU A 237 18.78 -7.48 5.51
C GLU A 237 17.37 -7.06 5.06
N GLN A 238 16.59 -7.98 4.50
CA GLN A 238 15.23 -7.75 4.03
C GLN A 238 14.19 -7.81 5.16
N GLY A 239 14.40 -8.66 6.17
CA GLY A 239 13.35 -9.07 7.10
C GLY A 239 12.68 -10.39 6.70
N GLU A 240 11.93 -10.99 7.64
CA GLU A 240 11.08 -12.14 7.35
C GLU A 240 9.73 -11.70 6.76
N GLY A 241 8.95 -12.65 6.23
CA GLY A 241 7.70 -12.36 5.51
C GLY A 241 6.74 -11.44 6.27
N PHE A 242 6.61 -11.63 7.58
CA PHE A 242 5.71 -10.80 8.39
C PHE A 242 6.23 -9.38 8.67
N ASN A 243 7.56 -9.18 8.73
CA ASN A 243 8.12 -7.83 8.75
C ASN A 243 7.82 -7.13 7.42
N ASP A 244 7.96 -7.85 6.32
CA ASP A 244 7.84 -7.29 4.98
C ASP A 244 6.38 -7.07 4.54
N ILE A 245 5.70 -8.09 4.00
CA ILE A 245 4.32 -7.96 3.51
C ILE A 245 3.34 -7.83 4.68
N GLY A 246 3.64 -8.49 5.82
CA GLY A 246 2.77 -8.45 7.00
C GLY A 246 2.50 -7.02 7.49
N THR A 247 3.40 -6.06 7.22
CA THR A 247 3.18 -4.64 7.50
C THR A 247 1.90 -4.11 6.84
N HIS A 248 1.64 -4.44 5.57
CA HIS A 248 0.39 -4.03 4.93
C HIS A 248 -0.83 -4.69 5.56
N LEU A 249 -0.76 -5.99 5.85
CA LEU A 249 -1.91 -6.71 6.41
C LEU A 249 -2.30 -6.15 7.79
N VAL A 250 -1.32 -5.87 8.64
CA VAL A 250 -1.57 -5.25 9.94
C VAL A 250 -2.16 -3.85 9.78
N ASP A 251 -1.61 -3.04 8.85
CA ASP A 251 -2.14 -1.72 8.53
C ASP A 251 -3.62 -1.76 8.11
N LEU A 252 -3.98 -2.66 7.20
CA LEU A 252 -5.33 -2.80 6.69
C LEU A 252 -6.34 -3.19 7.77
N VAL A 253 -5.97 -4.07 8.71
CA VAL A 253 -6.83 -4.41 9.85
C VAL A 253 -7.12 -3.17 10.69
N GLN A 254 -6.09 -2.40 11.02
CA GLN A 254 -6.22 -1.18 11.84
C GLN A 254 -7.06 -0.13 11.12
N TRP A 255 -6.74 0.13 9.85
CA TRP A 255 -7.38 1.14 9.00
C TRP A 255 -8.85 0.82 8.71
N THR A 256 -9.18 -0.47 8.60
CA THR A 256 -10.53 -0.96 8.32
C THR A 256 -11.39 -1.05 9.58
N LEU A 257 -10.93 -1.69 10.65
CA LEU A 257 -11.77 -1.89 11.85
C LEU A 257 -11.96 -0.61 12.67
N PHE A 258 -10.94 0.25 12.70
CA PHE A 258 -10.91 1.42 13.58
C PHE A 258 -10.53 2.68 12.80
N PRO A 259 -11.33 3.04 11.76
CA PRO A 259 -11.02 4.18 10.91
C PRO A 259 -10.86 5.44 11.73
N GLU A 260 -9.74 6.13 11.52
CA GLU A 260 -9.43 7.42 12.15
C GLU A 260 -9.28 7.39 13.67
N ARG A 261 -9.14 6.19 14.26
CA ARG A 261 -8.91 6.02 15.69
C ARG A 261 -7.44 5.67 15.94
N ALA A 262 -6.82 6.40 16.85
CA ALA A 262 -5.51 6.05 17.39
C ALA A 262 -5.58 4.69 18.10
N ILE A 263 -4.53 3.88 17.95
CA ILE A 263 -4.36 2.57 18.59
C ILE A 263 -3.16 2.64 19.52
N ASP A 264 -3.37 2.41 20.82
CA ASP A 264 -2.26 2.23 21.75
C ASP A 264 -1.87 0.76 21.79
N TYR A 265 -0.75 0.43 21.17
CA TYR A 265 -0.26 -0.95 21.09
C TYR A 265 -0.04 -1.62 22.45
N ARG A 266 0.09 -0.84 23.54
CA ARG A 266 0.32 -1.35 24.90
C ARG A 266 -0.96 -1.89 25.53
N THR A 267 -2.12 -1.35 25.16
CA THR A 267 -3.41 -1.68 25.77
C THR A 267 -4.40 -2.29 24.78
N ASP A 268 -4.37 -1.86 23.53
CA ASP A 268 -5.30 -2.28 22.49
C ASP A 268 -4.87 -3.58 21.79
N VAL A 269 -3.58 -3.94 21.86
CA VAL A 269 -3.00 -5.04 21.08
C VAL A 269 -2.42 -6.12 21.98
N ARG A 270 -2.71 -7.38 21.64
CA ARG A 270 -2.05 -8.54 22.26
C ARG A 270 -1.72 -9.57 21.19
N VAL A 271 -0.43 -9.79 20.92
CA VAL A 271 0.05 -10.87 20.04
C VAL A 271 -0.07 -12.20 20.79
N LEU A 272 -0.78 -13.17 20.21
CA LEU A 272 -1.20 -14.40 20.88
C LEU A 272 -0.29 -15.58 20.50
N SER A 273 -0.15 -15.82 19.20
CA SER A 273 0.64 -16.93 18.66
C SER A 273 1.23 -16.56 17.32
N ALA A 274 2.31 -17.24 16.95
CA ALA A 274 2.90 -17.11 15.63
C ALA A 274 3.63 -18.39 15.24
N GLN A 275 3.71 -18.65 13.94
CA GLN A 275 4.52 -19.72 13.37
C GLN A 275 5.12 -19.26 12.04
N ARG A 276 6.27 -19.83 11.68
CA ARG A 276 6.98 -19.52 10.44
C ARG A 276 7.45 -20.79 9.75
N TRP A 277 7.72 -20.71 8.46
CA TRP A 277 8.34 -21.78 7.68
C TRP A 277 9.10 -21.20 6.47
N PRO A 278 10.15 -21.89 5.99
CA PRO A 278 10.90 -21.42 4.85
C PRO A 278 10.22 -21.80 3.52
N THR A 279 10.48 -20.99 2.50
CA THR A 279 10.42 -21.43 1.10
C THR A 279 11.81 -21.92 0.72
N SER A 280 11.89 -23.19 0.30
CA SER A 280 13.16 -23.79 -0.10
C SER A 280 13.55 -23.35 -1.51
N ILE A 281 14.76 -22.82 -1.67
CA ILE A 281 15.26 -22.30 -2.94
C ILE A 281 16.55 -23.04 -3.29
N SER A 282 16.54 -23.80 -4.39
CA SER A 282 17.74 -24.44 -4.92
C SER A 282 18.71 -23.40 -5.49
N GLU A 283 19.99 -23.75 -5.66
CA GLU A 283 20.97 -22.84 -6.28
C GLU A 283 20.58 -22.47 -7.72
N GLU A 284 19.98 -23.40 -8.47
CA GLU A 284 19.46 -23.14 -9.81
C GLU A 284 18.37 -22.07 -9.79
N ASN A 285 17.39 -22.22 -8.89
CA ASN A 285 16.31 -21.26 -8.72
C ASN A 285 16.85 -19.91 -8.23
N PHE A 286 17.81 -19.90 -7.32
CA PHE A 286 18.49 -18.68 -6.88
C PHE A 286 19.18 -17.96 -8.04
N ARG A 287 19.89 -18.70 -8.89
CA ARG A 287 20.51 -18.14 -10.10
C ARG A 287 19.47 -17.57 -11.06
N ARG A 288 18.32 -18.25 -11.24
CA ARG A 288 17.23 -17.77 -12.11
C ARG A 288 16.63 -16.45 -11.64
N VAL A 289 16.43 -16.27 -10.34
CA VAL A 289 15.77 -15.07 -9.79
C VAL A 289 16.73 -13.92 -9.44
N THR A 290 18.03 -14.20 -9.27
CA THR A 290 19.05 -13.18 -8.91
C THR A 290 20.09 -12.91 -9.97
N GLY A 291 20.35 -13.86 -10.86
CA GLY A 291 21.44 -13.81 -11.83
C GLY A 291 22.81 -14.10 -11.19
N ALA A 292 22.88 -14.25 -9.87
CA ALA A 292 24.12 -14.60 -9.18
C ALA A 292 24.51 -16.05 -9.48
N PRO A 293 25.81 -16.34 -9.71
CA PRO A 293 26.24 -17.67 -10.13
C PRO A 293 26.04 -18.74 -9.05
N ARG A 294 26.08 -18.35 -7.79
CA ARG A 294 25.94 -19.20 -6.60
C ARG A 294 25.38 -18.37 -5.43
N PHE A 295 25.02 -19.03 -4.33
CA PHE A 295 24.65 -18.33 -3.10
C PHE A 295 25.82 -17.45 -2.58
N PRO A 296 25.56 -16.17 -2.21
CA PRO A 296 26.54 -15.34 -1.53
C PRO A 296 26.92 -15.92 -0.16
N GLU A 297 28.14 -15.64 0.30
CA GLU A 297 28.64 -16.07 1.61
C GLU A 297 27.73 -15.61 2.77
N ALA A 298 27.14 -14.43 2.65
CA ALA A 298 26.19 -13.90 3.64
C ALA A 298 24.99 -14.83 3.90
N LEU A 299 24.62 -15.69 2.94
CA LEU A 299 23.49 -16.62 3.09
C LEU A 299 23.89 -17.98 3.67
N ALA A 300 25.18 -18.23 3.92
CA ALA A 300 25.69 -19.56 4.29
C ALA A 300 24.99 -20.17 5.51
N ALA A 301 24.64 -19.36 6.50
CA ALA A 301 23.96 -19.82 7.71
C ALA A 301 22.55 -20.39 7.44
N SER A 302 21.90 -19.92 6.37
CA SER A 302 20.54 -20.31 5.96
C SER A 302 20.53 -21.41 4.89
N ILE A 303 21.69 -21.92 4.46
CA ILE A 303 21.77 -23.03 3.51
C ILE A 303 21.73 -24.35 4.29
N LYS A 304 20.76 -25.21 3.96
CA LYS A 304 20.61 -26.57 4.49
C LYS A 304 20.45 -27.55 3.34
N ASN A 305 21.21 -28.64 3.35
CA ASN A 305 21.13 -29.70 2.34
C ASN A 305 21.21 -29.16 0.89
N GLY A 306 22.07 -28.16 0.64
CA GLY A 306 22.27 -27.56 -0.69
C GLY A 306 21.16 -26.62 -1.16
N SER A 307 20.18 -26.29 -0.33
CA SER A 307 19.12 -25.31 -0.63
C SER A 307 19.09 -24.20 0.41
N LEU A 308 18.70 -23.00 -0.01
CA LEU A 308 18.46 -21.88 0.89
C LEU A 308 17.09 -22.03 1.55
N GLU A 309 17.07 -22.05 2.88
CA GLU A 309 15.85 -21.92 3.67
C GLU A 309 15.49 -20.44 3.85
N TYR A 310 14.72 -19.89 2.92
CA TYR A 310 14.29 -18.50 2.99
C TYR A 310 13.02 -18.37 3.85
N PHE A 311 13.16 -17.90 5.09
CA PHE A 311 12.05 -17.72 6.06
C PHE A 311 11.14 -16.55 5.70
N SER A 312 10.37 -16.73 4.64
CA SER A 312 9.49 -15.73 4.04
C SER A 312 8.02 -15.95 4.34
N ASN A 313 7.66 -16.98 5.10
CA ASN A 313 6.27 -17.30 5.39
C ASN A 313 5.99 -17.23 6.89
N THR A 314 4.86 -16.63 7.26
CA THR A 314 4.51 -16.43 8.66
C THR A 314 3.01 -16.34 8.84
N LEU A 315 2.48 -17.07 9.82
CA LEU A 315 1.13 -16.91 10.33
C LEU A 315 1.21 -16.28 11.72
N VAL A 316 0.49 -15.18 11.94
CA VAL A 316 0.39 -14.51 13.25
C VAL A 316 -1.06 -14.39 13.66
N SER A 317 -1.35 -14.72 14.92
CA SER A 317 -2.62 -14.41 15.57
C SER A 317 -2.42 -13.36 16.66
N TYR A 318 -3.30 -12.36 16.69
CA TYR A 318 -3.31 -11.32 17.70
C TYR A 318 -4.74 -10.83 17.94
N SER A 319 -4.99 -10.17 19.07
CA SER A 319 -6.23 -9.44 19.30
C SER A 319 -6.00 -7.93 19.19
N LEU A 320 -6.88 -7.22 18.50
CA LEU A 320 -6.95 -5.77 18.48
C LEU A 320 -8.29 -5.33 19.07
N ARG A 321 -8.27 -4.68 20.25
CA ARG A 321 -9.46 -4.28 21.02
C ARG A 321 -10.48 -5.41 21.19
N GLY A 322 -9.97 -6.62 21.48
CA GLY A 322 -10.77 -7.83 21.66
C GLY A 322 -11.16 -8.56 20.37
N VAL A 323 -10.91 -7.99 19.18
CA VAL A 323 -11.17 -8.68 17.91
C VAL A 323 -9.98 -9.57 17.55
N HIS A 324 -10.21 -10.88 17.52
CA HIS A 324 -9.22 -11.87 17.11
C HIS A 324 -8.95 -11.77 15.62
N THR A 325 -7.69 -11.56 15.30
CA THR A 325 -7.19 -11.39 13.95
C THR A 325 -6.12 -12.44 13.67
N LYS A 326 -6.13 -12.99 12.46
CA LYS A 326 -5.12 -13.95 12.00
C LYS A 326 -4.65 -13.57 10.60
N LEU A 327 -3.34 -13.39 10.44
CA LEU A 327 -2.71 -12.90 9.23
C LEU A 327 -1.70 -13.93 8.73
N ASN A 328 -1.80 -14.32 7.47
CA ASN A 328 -0.99 -15.35 6.83
C ASN A 328 -0.24 -14.75 5.64
N VAL A 329 1.08 -14.63 5.76
CA VAL A 329 1.95 -14.15 4.68
C VAL A 329 2.67 -15.34 4.08
N ILE A 330 2.60 -15.46 2.75
CA ILE A 330 3.16 -16.58 2.00
C ILE A 330 3.97 -16.04 0.82
N TRP A 331 5.13 -16.63 0.60
CA TRP A 331 5.98 -16.44 -0.56
C TRP A 331 6.19 -17.81 -1.21
N ASP A 332 5.35 -18.15 -2.16
CA ASP A 332 5.55 -19.31 -3.02
C ASP A 332 6.71 -19.06 -4.00
N TRP A 333 7.18 -20.15 -4.62
CA TRP A 333 8.23 -20.03 -5.62
C TRP A 333 7.71 -19.32 -6.88
N GLU A 334 6.65 -19.85 -7.50
CA GLU A 334 6.10 -19.38 -8.77
C GLU A 334 4.60 -19.70 -8.83
N ALA A 335 3.82 -18.80 -9.43
CA ALA A 335 2.38 -19.00 -9.56
C ALA A 335 2.07 -20.06 -10.64
N PRO A 336 0.93 -20.77 -10.56
CA PRO A 336 0.46 -21.58 -11.67
C PRO A 336 0.34 -20.77 -12.98
N PRO A 337 0.46 -21.39 -14.17
CA PRO A 337 0.30 -20.68 -15.43
C PRO A 337 -1.02 -19.89 -15.51
N GLY A 338 -0.93 -18.60 -15.85
CA GLY A 338 -2.08 -17.69 -15.92
C GLY A 338 -2.57 -17.16 -14.56
N ALA A 339 -1.90 -17.51 -13.46
CA ALA A 339 -2.12 -16.95 -12.14
C ALA A 339 -1.07 -15.88 -11.80
N GLY A 340 -1.28 -15.19 -10.68
CA GLY A 340 -0.33 -14.24 -10.11
C GLY A 340 -0.28 -14.36 -8.60
N ASP A 341 0.09 -13.27 -7.93
CA ASP A 341 -0.11 -13.15 -6.49
C ASP A 341 -1.62 -13.21 -6.17
N THR A 342 -1.97 -13.75 -5.01
CA THR A 342 -3.35 -13.84 -4.55
C THR A 342 -3.52 -13.19 -3.18
N HIS A 343 -4.71 -12.62 -2.98
CA HIS A 343 -5.15 -12.04 -1.74
C HIS A 343 -6.52 -12.58 -1.36
N PHE A 344 -6.67 -12.95 -0.09
CA PHE A 344 -7.94 -13.31 0.51
C PHE A 344 -8.05 -12.63 1.86
N ALA A 345 -9.15 -11.90 2.10
CA ALA A 345 -9.39 -11.25 3.37
C ALA A 345 -10.86 -11.28 3.72
N TYR A 346 -11.20 -11.53 4.98
CA TYR A 346 -12.55 -11.36 5.47
C TYR A 346 -12.61 -10.62 6.79
N TYR A 347 -13.72 -9.90 6.97
CA TYR A 347 -14.15 -9.33 8.23
C TYR A 347 -15.53 -9.89 8.58
N ARG A 348 -15.73 -10.38 9.80
CA ARG A 348 -17.01 -10.93 10.27
C ARG A 348 -17.81 -9.88 11.03
N GLY A 349 -19.00 -9.57 10.54
CA GLY A 349 -19.98 -8.75 11.21
C GLY A 349 -21.17 -9.59 11.67
N THR A 350 -21.98 -9.05 12.58
CA THR A 350 -23.18 -9.73 13.09
C THR A 350 -24.28 -9.89 12.03
N ARG A 351 -24.24 -9.11 10.94
CA ARG A 351 -25.20 -9.19 9.83
C ARG A 351 -24.64 -9.82 8.57
N ALA A 352 -23.36 -9.58 8.28
CA ALA A 352 -22.69 -10.11 7.10
C ALA A 352 -21.18 -10.26 7.31
N ARG A 353 -20.56 -11.13 6.53
CA ARG A 353 -19.11 -11.19 6.34
C ARG A 353 -18.77 -10.46 5.04
N VAL A 354 -17.75 -9.61 5.05
CA VAL A 354 -17.29 -8.90 3.84
C VAL A 354 -15.93 -9.47 3.43
N GLU A 355 -15.83 -9.96 2.21
CA GLU A 355 -14.68 -10.71 1.70
C GLU A 355 -14.06 -10.05 0.48
N VAL A 356 -12.73 -9.94 0.47
CA VAL A 356 -11.96 -9.75 -0.76
C VAL A 356 -11.42 -11.12 -1.16
N ARG A 357 -11.63 -11.50 -2.41
CA ARG A 357 -11.16 -12.76 -2.99
C ARG A 357 -10.39 -12.49 -4.27
N GLN A 358 -9.28 -13.17 -4.44
CA GLN A 358 -8.49 -13.15 -5.67
C GLN A 358 -8.14 -14.60 -6.04
N THR A 359 -9.17 -15.38 -6.34
CA THR A 359 -9.05 -16.81 -6.60
C THR A 359 -9.06 -17.11 -8.10
N ARG A 360 -8.94 -18.39 -8.47
CA ARG A 360 -9.13 -18.81 -9.86
C ARG A 360 -10.53 -18.48 -10.38
N ALA A 361 -11.57 -18.59 -9.54
CA ALA A 361 -12.94 -18.24 -9.91
C ALA A 361 -13.09 -16.75 -10.26
N ASP A 362 -12.29 -15.91 -9.63
CA ASP A 362 -12.22 -14.47 -9.86
C ASP A 362 -11.22 -14.09 -10.98
N ARG A 363 -10.69 -15.08 -11.71
CA ARG A 363 -9.62 -14.90 -12.72
C ARG A 363 -8.37 -14.23 -12.14
N TYR A 364 -8.07 -14.51 -10.87
CA TYR A 364 -6.99 -13.90 -10.10
C TYR A 364 -7.03 -12.37 -10.08
N ARG A 365 -8.23 -11.79 -10.21
CA ARG A 365 -8.49 -10.37 -10.00
C ARG A 365 -9.11 -10.18 -8.62
N PRO A 366 -8.70 -9.18 -7.82
CA PRO A 366 -9.38 -8.89 -6.56
C PRO A 366 -10.85 -8.55 -6.82
N GLU A 367 -11.75 -9.26 -6.16
CA GLU A 367 -13.19 -9.07 -6.20
C GLU A 367 -13.74 -8.99 -4.77
N LEU A 368 -14.83 -8.24 -4.60
CA LEU A 368 -15.40 -7.92 -3.30
C LEU A 368 -16.80 -8.53 -3.17
N TYR A 369 -17.01 -9.26 -2.08
CA TYR A 369 -18.25 -9.99 -1.81
C TYR A 369 -18.80 -9.67 -0.42
N ILE A 370 -20.13 -9.68 -0.30
CA ILE A 370 -20.85 -9.56 0.97
C ILE A 370 -21.65 -10.84 1.17
N ILE A 371 -21.39 -11.55 2.25
CA ILE A 371 -22.00 -12.83 2.57
C ILE A 371 -22.93 -12.61 3.77
N PRO A 372 -24.26 -12.60 3.58
CA PRO A 372 -25.20 -12.50 4.69
C PRO A 372 -24.94 -13.59 5.74
N ALA A 373 -25.08 -13.24 7.02
CA ALA A 373 -24.83 -14.19 8.12
C ALA A 373 -25.81 -15.37 8.11
N ASP A 374 -27.02 -15.16 7.58
CA ASP A 374 -28.00 -16.20 7.26
C ASP A 374 -28.93 -15.72 6.14
N GLY A 375 -29.71 -16.65 5.57
CA GLY A 375 -30.64 -16.36 4.46
C GLY A 375 -31.79 -15.42 4.86
N ALA A 376 -32.15 -15.34 6.14
CA ALA A 376 -33.20 -14.43 6.60
C ALA A 376 -32.76 -12.96 6.51
N ARG A 377 -31.46 -12.69 6.62
CA ARG A 377 -30.88 -11.34 6.50
C ARG A 377 -30.58 -10.91 5.06
N GLN A 378 -30.67 -11.79 4.07
CA GLN A 378 -30.19 -11.52 2.72
C GLN A 378 -30.83 -10.27 2.10
N ALA A 379 -32.17 -10.17 2.12
CA ALA A 379 -32.88 -9.03 1.54
C ALA A 379 -32.49 -7.70 2.20
N ASP A 380 -32.40 -7.68 3.54
CA ASP A 380 -32.02 -6.48 4.28
C ASP A 380 -30.56 -6.08 4.04
N VAL A 381 -29.65 -7.07 3.98
CA VAL A 381 -28.22 -6.84 3.70
C VAL A 381 -28.02 -6.32 2.28
N LEU A 382 -28.77 -6.84 1.31
CA LEU A 382 -28.76 -6.35 -0.07
C LEU A 382 -29.23 -4.90 -0.14
N ALA A 383 -30.37 -4.57 0.45
CA ALA A 383 -30.90 -3.21 0.46
C ALA A 383 -29.91 -2.23 1.13
N ALA A 384 -29.31 -2.63 2.25
CA ALA A 384 -28.29 -1.83 2.93
C ALA A 384 -27.02 -1.63 2.08
N ALA A 385 -26.52 -2.69 1.45
CA ALA A 385 -25.35 -2.62 0.59
C ALA A 385 -25.60 -1.72 -0.63
N GLN A 386 -26.77 -1.83 -1.26
CA GLN A 386 -27.17 -0.96 -2.38
C GLN A 386 -27.24 0.51 -1.93
N ALA A 387 -27.84 0.80 -0.77
CA ALA A 387 -27.88 2.16 -0.22
C ALA A 387 -26.48 2.70 0.06
N LYS A 388 -25.58 1.88 0.62
CA LYS A 388 -24.19 2.25 0.87
C LYS A 388 -23.43 2.54 -0.43
N ILE A 389 -23.54 1.67 -1.43
CA ILE A 389 -22.91 1.87 -2.74
C ILE A 389 -23.50 3.08 -3.49
N ALA A 390 -24.80 3.36 -3.34
CA ALA A 390 -25.43 4.56 -3.88
C ALA A 390 -24.80 5.84 -3.28
N ALA A 391 -24.55 5.85 -1.97
CA ALA A 391 -23.89 6.97 -1.29
C ALA A 391 -22.42 7.17 -1.74
N LEU A 392 -21.78 6.13 -2.28
CA LEU A 392 -20.39 6.17 -2.75
C LEU A 392 -20.25 6.54 -4.23
N GLN A 393 -21.34 6.71 -4.98
CA GLN A 393 -21.30 6.97 -6.44
C GLN A 393 -20.51 8.22 -6.84
N ARG A 394 -20.40 9.22 -5.96
CA ARG A 394 -19.59 10.42 -6.24
C ARG A 394 -18.09 10.10 -6.34
N GLU A 395 -17.63 9.16 -5.51
CA GLU A 395 -16.21 8.77 -5.41
C GLU A 395 -15.90 7.56 -6.28
N TYR A 396 -16.88 6.66 -6.43
CA TYR A 396 -16.77 5.43 -7.19
C TYR A 396 -17.95 5.28 -8.19
N PRO A 397 -18.07 6.18 -9.17
CA PRO A 397 -19.14 6.11 -10.18
C PRO A 397 -19.15 4.77 -10.91
N GLY A 398 -20.32 4.13 -10.97
CA GLY A 398 -20.52 2.86 -11.68
C GLY A 398 -20.20 1.62 -10.86
N VAL A 399 -19.77 1.75 -9.59
CA VAL A 399 -19.77 0.60 -8.68
C VAL A 399 -21.20 0.19 -8.38
N GLY A 400 -21.47 -1.12 -8.32
CA GLY A 400 -22.80 -1.67 -8.09
C GLY A 400 -22.80 -2.86 -7.13
N VAL A 401 -23.98 -3.45 -6.91
CA VAL A 401 -24.16 -4.68 -6.14
C VAL A 401 -25.04 -5.62 -6.95
N GLU A 402 -24.55 -6.82 -7.22
CA GLU A 402 -25.25 -7.92 -7.89
C GLU A 402 -25.59 -9.01 -6.86
N ASP A 403 -26.86 -9.41 -6.78
CA ASP A 403 -27.27 -10.59 -6.00
C ASP A 403 -26.99 -11.87 -6.80
N ARG A 404 -26.18 -12.76 -6.23
CA ARG A 404 -25.82 -14.07 -6.81
C ARG A 404 -26.38 -15.24 -6.01
N GLY A 405 -27.49 -15.02 -5.31
CA GLY A 405 -28.17 -16.06 -4.52
C GLY A 405 -27.60 -16.13 -3.12
N THR A 406 -26.49 -16.84 -2.89
CA THR A 406 -25.94 -17.01 -1.53
C THR A 406 -24.99 -15.90 -1.12
N GLU A 407 -24.62 -15.02 -2.04
CA GLU A 407 -23.68 -13.93 -1.84
C GLU A 407 -24.02 -12.75 -2.74
N LEU A 408 -23.56 -11.57 -2.34
CA LEU A 408 -23.68 -10.34 -3.11
C LEU A 408 -22.29 -9.99 -3.66
N HIS A 409 -22.18 -9.79 -4.97
CA HIS A 409 -20.95 -9.34 -5.62
C HIS A 409 -20.97 -7.82 -5.80
N VAL A 410 -19.93 -7.14 -5.32
CA VAL A 410 -19.75 -5.70 -5.57
C VAL A 410 -19.06 -5.53 -6.91
N THR A 411 -19.78 -5.01 -7.90
CA THR A 411 -19.24 -4.80 -9.25
C THR A 411 -18.39 -3.54 -9.28
N ILE A 412 -17.16 -3.66 -9.78
CA ILE A 412 -16.18 -2.55 -9.81
C ILE A 412 -15.72 -2.32 -11.25
N PRO A 413 -15.96 -1.12 -11.83
CA PRO A 413 -15.48 -0.76 -13.16
C PRO A 413 -13.96 -0.86 -13.31
N ASP A 414 -13.49 -1.26 -14.49
CA ASP A 414 -12.05 -1.44 -14.76
C ASP A 414 -11.24 -0.14 -14.62
N ALA A 415 -11.88 1.03 -14.74
CA ALA A 415 -11.24 2.33 -14.51
C ALA A 415 -10.66 2.50 -13.10
N PHE A 416 -11.17 1.77 -12.10
CA PHE A 416 -10.64 1.79 -10.73
C PHE A 416 -9.56 0.73 -10.47
N ARG A 417 -9.20 -0.05 -11.48
CA ARG A 417 -8.24 -1.16 -11.37
C ARG A 417 -6.87 -0.73 -11.90
N VAL A 418 -6.34 0.34 -11.31
CA VAL A 418 -5.12 1.04 -11.77
C VAL A 418 -3.82 0.31 -11.43
N GLY A 419 -3.87 -0.67 -10.53
CA GLY A 419 -2.75 -1.54 -10.17
C GLY A 419 -1.76 -0.94 -9.18
N HIS A 420 -0.90 -1.81 -8.63
CA HIS A 420 -0.02 -1.50 -7.50
C HIS A 420 0.93 -0.31 -7.75
N GLU A 421 1.50 -0.20 -8.96
CA GLU A 421 2.41 0.92 -9.27
C GLU A 421 1.70 2.29 -9.26
N ALA A 422 0.41 2.35 -9.60
CA ALA A 422 -0.35 3.60 -9.55
C ALA A 422 -0.67 4.01 -8.10
N HIS A 423 -0.83 3.05 -7.19
CA HIS A 423 -1.04 3.32 -5.77
C HIS A 423 0.15 4.05 -5.13
N PHE A 424 1.38 3.84 -5.60
CA PHE A 424 2.55 4.61 -5.17
C PHE A 424 2.41 6.11 -5.45
N ALA A 425 1.90 6.48 -6.63
CA ALA A 425 1.68 7.89 -6.95
C ALA A 425 0.61 8.53 -6.06
N GLN A 426 -0.40 7.75 -5.63
CA GLN A 426 -1.43 8.21 -4.71
C GLN A 426 -0.89 8.41 -3.29
N VAL A 427 -0.04 7.50 -2.80
CA VAL A 427 0.68 7.66 -1.52
C VAL A 427 1.57 8.90 -1.57
N THR A 428 2.38 9.07 -2.62
CA THR A 428 3.25 10.23 -2.80
C THR A 428 2.43 11.52 -2.84
N THR A 429 1.33 11.55 -3.58
CA THR A 429 0.41 12.71 -3.61
C THR A 429 -0.14 13.04 -2.23
N ARG A 430 -0.52 12.02 -1.45
CA ARG A 430 -1.00 12.21 -0.08
C ARG A 430 0.10 12.74 0.85
N PHE A 431 1.30 12.22 0.75
CA PHE A 431 2.46 12.72 1.49
C PHE A 431 2.75 14.19 1.16
N LEU A 432 2.72 14.58 -0.12
CA LEU A 432 2.90 15.97 -0.54
C LEU A 432 1.80 16.91 0.01
N GLN A 433 0.57 16.42 0.21
CA GLN A 433 -0.48 17.19 0.90
C GLN A 433 -0.08 17.47 2.36
N TYR A 434 0.45 16.47 3.07
CA TYR A 434 0.94 16.65 4.45
C TYR A 434 2.12 17.61 4.53
N LEU A 435 3.00 17.65 3.52
CA LEU A 435 4.09 18.62 3.47
C LEU A 435 3.58 20.06 3.36
N ARG A 436 2.56 20.28 2.52
CA ARG A 436 1.98 21.62 2.29
C ARG A 436 1.16 22.11 3.49
N ASP A 437 0.43 21.21 4.14
CA ASP A 437 -0.28 21.51 5.39
C ASP A 437 -0.19 20.32 6.34
N ARG A 438 0.75 20.41 7.29
CA ARG A 438 1.00 19.35 8.28
C ARG A 438 -0.23 19.02 9.12
N ARG A 439 -1.19 19.93 9.27
CA ARG A 439 -2.44 19.67 10.03
C ARG A 439 -3.33 18.65 9.33
N THR A 440 -3.11 18.41 8.05
CA THR A 440 -3.82 17.37 7.28
C THR A 440 -3.28 15.97 7.54
N LEU A 441 -2.09 15.83 8.16
CA LEU A 441 -1.58 14.55 8.65
C LEU A 441 -2.45 14.08 9.83
N PRO A 442 -3.17 12.96 9.71
CA PRO A 442 -4.09 12.57 10.76
C PRO A 442 -3.39 12.14 12.05
N ALA A 443 -3.94 12.55 13.19
CA ALA A 443 -3.36 12.27 14.51
C ALA A 443 -3.25 10.77 14.85
N TRP A 444 -3.99 9.90 14.14
CA TRP A 444 -3.92 8.46 14.32
C TRP A 444 -2.74 7.80 13.58
N GLU A 445 -2.09 8.46 12.61
CA GLU A 445 -1.01 7.82 11.83
C GLU A 445 0.17 7.42 12.70
N ARG A 446 0.62 8.29 13.61
CA ARG A 446 1.73 7.99 14.53
C ARG A 446 1.46 6.78 15.44
N PRO A 447 0.40 6.79 16.28
CA PRO A 447 0.13 5.65 17.16
C PRO A 447 -0.15 4.36 16.38
N ASN A 448 -0.80 4.45 15.20
CA ASN A 448 -1.09 3.26 14.40
C ASN A 448 0.17 2.72 13.71
N MET A 449 1.09 3.57 13.26
CA MET A 449 2.40 3.13 12.76
C MET A 449 3.20 2.39 13.86
N LEU A 450 3.16 2.87 15.10
CA LEU A 450 3.75 2.16 16.25
C LEU A 450 3.07 0.82 16.51
N ALA A 451 1.74 0.76 16.52
CA ALA A 451 1.01 -0.48 16.69
C ALA A 451 1.28 -1.49 15.57
N LYS A 452 1.40 -1.01 14.33
CA LYS A 452 1.74 -1.80 13.16
C LYS A 452 3.12 -2.43 13.29
N TYR A 453 4.13 -1.62 13.60
CA TYR A 453 5.49 -2.13 13.79
C TYR A 453 5.64 -3.01 15.04
N TYR A 454 4.88 -2.74 16.11
CA TYR A 454 4.80 -3.63 17.27
C TYR A 454 4.29 -5.03 16.90
N VAL A 455 3.15 -5.13 16.19
CA VAL A 455 2.57 -6.43 15.81
C VAL A 455 3.52 -7.19 14.89
N THR A 456 4.08 -6.53 13.88
CA THR A 456 4.97 -7.18 12.91
C THR A 456 6.23 -7.72 13.58
N THR A 457 6.95 -6.93 14.38
CA THR A 457 8.19 -7.40 14.99
C THR A 457 7.94 -8.39 16.13
N ARG A 458 6.89 -8.20 16.94
CA ARG A 458 6.55 -9.14 18.01
C ARG A 458 6.04 -10.46 17.45
N GLY A 459 5.27 -10.42 16.36
CA GLY A 459 4.83 -11.59 15.61
C GLY A 459 6.01 -12.39 15.04
N THR A 460 6.96 -11.73 14.39
CA THR A 460 8.19 -12.38 13.91
C THR A 460 9.00 -12.97 15.07
N GLU A 461 9.21 -12.22 16.15
CA GLU A 461 9.94 -12.69 17.34
C GLU A 461 9.30 -13.95 17.93
N LEU A 462 7.98 -13.96 18.11
CA LEU A 462 7.23 -15.10 18.63
C LEU A 462 7.31 -16.31 17.67
N SER A 463 7.28 -16.07 16.35
CA SER A 463 7.36 -17.14 15.35
C SER A 463 8.67 -17.94 15.39
N ARG A 464 9.74 -17.35 15.93
CA ARG A 464 11.07 -17.96 16.07
C ARG A 464 11.19 -18.91 17.27
N GLN A 465 10.23 -18.89 18.20
CA GLN A 465 10.33 -19.64 19.46
C GLN A 465 9.98 -21.14 19.32
N GLY A 466 9.36 -21.53 18.20
CA GLY A 466 9.02 -22.92 17.90
C GLY A 466 9.73 -23.46 16.66
N PRO A 467 9.69 -24.78 16.44
CA PRO A 467 10.18 -25.37 15.20
C PRO A 467 9.39 -24.83 13.99
N PRO A 468 10.00 -24.73 12.80
CA PRO A 468 9.30 -24.34 11.58
C PRO A 468 8.09 -25.23 11.31
N ARG A 469 6.94 -24.62 11.04
CA ARG A 469 5.68 -25.33 10.80
C ARG A 469 4.83 -24.60 9.76
N PRO A 470 4.55 -25.21 8.59
CA PRO A 470 3.61 -24.68 7.62
C PRO A 470 2.21 -24.50 8.21
N ALA A 471 1.57 -23.38 7.89
CA ALA A 471 0.15 -23.17 8.21
C ALA A 471 -0.73 -23.69 7.07
N PRO A 472 -1.91 -24.27 7.37
CA PRO A 472 -2.91 -24.52 6.35
C PRO A 472 -3.40 -23.19 5.76
N ARG A 473 -3.59 -23.16 4.44
CA ARG A 473 -4.27 -22.04 3.77
C ARG A 473 -5.77 -22.14 4.02
N ILE A 474 -6.41 -20.98 4.18
CA ILE A 474 -7.86 -20.89 4.36
C ILE A 474 -8.54 -20.26 3.14
N ALA A 475 -7.77 -19.55 2.30
CA ALA A 475 -8.28 -19.00 1.06
C ALA A 475 -8.92 -20.11 0.19
N PRO A 476 -10.11 -19.89 -0.38
CA PRO A 476 -10.69 -20.81 -1.35
C PRO A 476 -9.73 -21.01 -2.53
N MET A 477 -9.60 -22.26 -3.00
CA MET A 477 -8.76 -22.58 -4.17
C MET A 477 -9.34 -22.07 -5.49
#